data_AF-A0AAN8WKB5-F1
#
_entry.id   AF-A0AAN8WKB5-F1
#
_cell.length_a   1.000
_cell.length_b   1.000
_cell.length_c   1.000
_cell.angle_alpha   90.00
_cell.angle_beta   90.00
_cell.angle_gamma   90.00
#
_symmetry.space_group_name_H-M   'P 1'
#
loop_
_entity.id
_entity.type
_entity.pdbx_description
1 polymer ?
#
loop_
_entity_poly.entity_id
_entity_poly.type
_entity_poly.pdbx_seq_one_letter_code
_entity_poly.pdbx_strand_id
1 'polypeptide(L)'
;MTCADFTNLVDEDHEDYCEGWIPLSETNKKRTSCRVDEYKYISASTLSTLPVWGTLDTYGAGGYVIRLKASNKNLKEKFTRLMEQKWIDHRTRAVIIDFASYNAQVNLFGVSRLLAEFTPGGGIIPSYR
;
A
#
# COMPACT_ATOMS: atom_id res chain seq x y z
N MET A 1 -13.86 19.36 -5.61
CA MET A 1 -13.15 18.99 -4.36
C MET A 1 -13.78 17.70 -3.87
N THR A 2 -13.05 16.60 -3.92
CA THR A 2 -13.50 15.31 -3.38
C THR A 2 -13.15 15.27 -1.90
N CYS A 3 -14.15 15.10 -1.03
CA CYS A 3 -13.94 14.95 0.41
C CYS A 3 -13.44 13.53 0.67
N ALA A 4 -12.47 13.39 1.57
CA ALA A 4 -11.94 12.10 1.98
C ALA A 4 -12.42 11.86 3.41
N ASP A 5 -13.37 10.94 3.58
CA ASP A 5 -14.05 10.66 4.86
C ASP A 5 -13.16 9.85 5.83
N PHE A 6 -13.63 9.64 7.06
CA PHE A 6 -12.97 8.76 8.02
C PHE A 6 -12.83 7.34 7.47
N THR A 7 -11.81 6.63 7.95
CA THR A 7 -11.63 5.21 7.62
C THR A 7 -12.75 4.40 8.26
N ASN A 8 -13.26 3.43 7.50
CA ASN A 8 -14.22 2.44 7.96
C ASN A 8 -13.96 1.15 7.16
N LEU A 9 -14.03 0.01 7.84
CA LEU A 9 -13.84 -1.31 7.22
C LEU A 9 -14.90 -1.61 6.14
N VAL A 10 -16.07 -0.95 6.21
CA VAL A 10 -17.16 -1.10 5.24
C VAL A 10 -16.91 -0.32 3.95
N ASP A 11 -16.20 0.81 4.05
CA ASP A 11 -16.02 1.77 2.95
C ASP A 11 -14.61 1.66 2.32
N GLU A 12 -13.99 0.47 2.39
CA GLU A 12 -12.69 0.21 1.76
C GLU A 12 -12.81 0.23 0.23
N ASP A 13 -11.80 0.79 -0.42
CA ASP A 13 -11.68 0.79 -1.89
C ASP A 13 -11.18 -0.56 -2.39
N HIS A 14 -11.93 -1.14 -3.33
CA HIS A 14 -11.67 -2.45 -3.93
C HIS A 14 -11.47 -2.38 -5.45
N GLU A 15 -11.43 -1.18 -6.03
CA GLU A 15 -11.39 -0.99 -7.47
C GLU A 15 -9.97 -1.13 -8.04
N ASP A 16 -9.87 -1.51 -9.30
CA ASP A 16 -8.59 -1.54 -10.01
C ASP A 16 -8.29 -0.19 -10.67
N TYR A 17 -7.03 0.24 -10.60
CA TYR A 17 -6.55 1.50 -11.14
C TYR A 17 -5.39 1.32 -12.13
N CYS A 18 -5.18 2.35 -12.93
CA CYS A 18 -3.93 2.50 -13.69
C CYS A 18 -2.92 3.36 -12.91
N GLU A 19 -1.69 3.43 -13.43
CA GLU A 19 -0.64 4.28 -12.88
C GLU A 19 -1.14 5.70 -12.53
N GLY A 20 -0.89 6.12 -11.29
CA GLY A 20 -1.35 7.40 -10.76
C GLY A 20 -2.80 7.43 -10.29
N TRP A 21 -3.36 6.27 -9.88
CA TRP A 21 -4.75 6.16 -9.37
C TRP A 21 -5.81 6.62 -10.37
N ILE A 22 -5.57 6.36 -11.66
CA ILE A 22 -6.50 6.72 -12.74
C ILE A 22 -7.53 5.61 -12.84
N PRO A 23 -8.85 5.92 -12.76
CA PRO A 23 -9.89 4.90 -12.85
C PRO A 23 -9.89 4.21 -14.22
N LEU A 24 -10.20 2.92 -14.21
CA LEU A 24 -10.33 2.15 -15.44
C LEU A 24 -11.53 2.64 -16.26
N SER A 25 -11.28 2.96 -17.52
CA SER A 25 -12.30 3.27 -18.53
C SER A 25 -12.08 2.35 -19.73
N GLU A 26 -13.11 2.05 -20.51
CA GLU A 26 -13.00 1.20 -21.70
C GLU A 26 -11.94 1.70 -22.70
N THR A 27 -11.73 3.02 -22.75
CA THR A 27 -10.71 3.67 -23.57
C THR A 27 -9.28 3.42 -23.09
N ASN A 28 -9.09 3.26 -21.78
CA ASN A 28 -7.78 3.17 -21.13
C ASN A 28 -7.41 1.73 -20.74
N LYS A 29 -8.37 0.80 -20.67
CA LYS A 29 -8.19 -0.59 -20.23
C LYS A 29 -7.10 -1.35 -20.98
N LYS A 30 -6.82 -0.97 -22.23
CA LYS A 30 -5.78 -1.59 -23.06
C LYS A 30 -4.38 -0.97 -22.90
N ARG A 31 -4.24 0.15 -22.18
CA ARG A 31 -2.95 0.82 -21.99
C ARG A 31 -2.02 -0.05 -21.13
N THR A 32 -0.73 -0.02 -21.45
CA THR A 32 0.31 -0.66 -20.65
C THR A 32 0.37 -0.12 -19.22
N SER A 33 0.04 1.16 -19.02
CA SER A 33 -0.06 1.80 -17.70
C SER A 33 -1.13 1.19 -16.78
N CYS A 34 -2.09 0.44 -17.31
CA CYS A 34 -3.15 -0.21 -16.53
C CYS A 34 -2.86 -1.69 -16.23
N ARG A 35 -1.71 -2.21 -16.70
CA ARG A 35 -1.33 -3.62 -16.49
C ARG A 35 -0.47 -3.83 -15.24
N VAL A 36 -0.09 -2.75 -14.59
CA VAL A 36 0.82 -2.69 -13.45
C VAL A 36 0.12 -3.24 -12.21
N ASP A 37 0.74 -4.20 -11.52
CA ASP A 37 0.10 -4.90 -10.39
C ASP A 37 0.03 -4.04 -9.12
N GLU A 38 0.89 -3.01 -9.02
CA GLU A 38 0.91 -2.07 -7.89
C GLU A 38 -0.36 -1.20 -7.74
N TYR A 39 -1.22 -1.17 -8.75
CA TYR A 39 -2.47 -0.40 -8.77
C TYR A 39 -3.73 -1.28 -8.85
N LYS A 40 -3.58 -2.60 -8.71
CA LYS A 40 -4.70 -3.55 -8.65
C LYS A 40 -5.00 -3.90 -7.21
N TYR A 41 -6.28 -3.99 -6.88
CA TYR A 41 -6.70 -4.40 -5.55
C TYR A 41 -6.47 -5.90 -5.37
N ILE A 42 -5.87 -6.29 -4.25
CA ILE A 42 -5.69 -7.69 -3.90
C ILE A 42 -6.46 -7.98 -2.61
N SER A 43 -7.33 -9.00 -2.67
CA SER A 43 -8.14 -9.40 -1.54
C SER A 43 -7.33 -10.10 -0.44
N ALA A 44 -7.84 -10.04 0.78
CA ALA A 44 -7.27 -10.69 1.96
C ALA A 44 -6.98 -12.19 1.76
N SER A 45 -7.89 -12.92 1.10
CA SER A 45 -7.73 -14.35 0.83
C SER A 45 -6.55 -14.64 -0.10
N THR A 46 -6.31 -13.76 -1.08
CA THR A 46 -5.21 -13.91 -2.04
C THR A 46 -3.87 -13.53 -1.41
N LEU A 47 -3.86 -12.51 -0.56
CA LEU A 47 -2.66 -12.09 0.18
C LEU A 47 -2.34 -13.04 1.35
N SER A 48 -3.32 -13.81 1.83
CA SER A 48 -3.20 -14.64 3.04
C SER A 48 -2.73 -13.85 4.26
N THR A 49 -3.21 -12.62 4.37
CA THR A 49 -2.89 -11.66 5.42
C THR A 49 -4.04 -11.52 6.41
N LEU A 50 -3.72 -11.02 7.61
CA LEU A 50 -4.71 -10.72 8.64
C LEU A 50 -4.91 -9.20 8.76
N PRO A 51 -6.10 -8.75 9.21
CA PRO A 51 -6.34 -7.34 9.48
C PRO A 51 -5.31 -6.76 10.45
N VAL A 52 -5.02 -5.49 10.28
CA VAL A 52 -4.02 -4.76 11.05
C VAL A 52 -4.72 -3.74 11.94
N TRP A 53 -4.67 -3.97 13.25
CA TRP A 53 -5.02 -2.95 14.24
C TRP A 53 -3.94 -1.87 14.26
N GLY A 54 -4.33 -0.65 13.89
CA GLY A 54 -3.54 0.57 14.01
C GLY A 54 -3.87 1.34 15.30
N THR A 55 -3.36 2.57 15.38
CA THR A 55 -3.62 3.48 16.51
C THR A 55 -4.96 4.19 16.33
N LEU A 56 -5.29 4.54 15.09
CA LEU A 56 -6.52 5.26 14.76
C LEU A 56 -7.64 4.29 14.41
N ASP A 57 -7.35 3.30 13.57
CA ASP A 57 -8.38 2.39 13.05
C ASP A 57 -7.82 0.99 12.79
N THR A 58 -8.72 0.06 12.47
CA THR A 58 -8.40 -1.28 11.99
C THR A 58 -8.46 -1.31 10.48
N TYR A 59 -7.37 -1.73 9.86
CA TYR A 59 -7.25 -1.88 8.41
C TYR A 59 -7.52 -3.32 8.01
N GLY A 60 -8.26 -3.50 6.92
CA GLY A 60 -8.49 -4.80 6.31
C GLY A 60 -7.18 -5.49 5.92
N ALA A 61 -7.30 -6.79 5.63
CA ALA A 61 -6.18 -7.60 5.17
C ALA A 61 -5.87 -7.42 3.67
N GLY A 62 -6.76 -6.76 2.91
CA GLY A 62 -6.58 -6.51 1.48
C GLY A 62 -5.92 -5.16 1.18
N GLY A 63 -5.71 -4.88 -0.11
CA GLY A 63 -5.25 -3.57 -0.58
C GLY A 63 -4.32 -3.64 -1.79
N TYR A 64 -3.63 -2.52 -2.04
CA TYR A 64 -2.69 -2.36 -3.13
C TYR A 64 -1.26 -2.64 -2.65
N VAL A 65 -0.56 -3.55 -3.32
CA VAL A 65 0.68 -4.13 -2.79
C VAL A 65 1.87 -3.93 -3.73
N ILE A 66 2.96 -3.44 -3.16
CA ILE A 66 4.24 -3.29 -3.85
C ILE A 66 5.25 -4.29 -3.31
N ARG A 67 5.66 -5.24 -4.14
CA ARG A 67 6.70 -6.20 -3.77
C ARG A 67 8.09 -5.58 -3.97
N LEU A 68 8.87 -5.51 -2.90
CA LEU A 68 10.23 -4.94 -2.87
C LEU A 68 11.31 -6.01 -3.09
N LYS A 69 11.19 -6.80 -4.18
CA LYS A 69 12.15 -7.87 -4.53
C LYS A 69 13.11 -7.41 -5.64
N ALA A 70 14.07 -6.54 -5.33
CA ALA A 70 15.05 -6.09 -6.32
C ALA A 70 16.37 -5.60 -5.69
N SER A 71 17.38 -5.34 -6.52
CA SER A 71 18.63 -4.71 -6.10
C SER A 71 18.39 -3.29 -5.57
N ASN A 72 19.31 -2.79 -4.73
CA ASN A 72 19.20 -1.45 -4.13
C ASN A 72 19.02 -0.33 -5.18
N LYS A 73 19.67 -0.47 -6.36
CA LYS A 73 19.52 0.51 -7.46
C LYS A 73 18.11 0.50 -8.03
N ASN A 74 17.59 -0.69 -8.36
CA ASN A 74 16.26 -0.86 -8.94
C ASN A 74 15.17 -0.45 -7.94
N LEU A 75 15.37 -0.69 -6.64
CA LEU A 75 14.45 -0.24 -5.60
C LEU A 75 14.39 1.28 -5.50
N LYS A 76 15.54 1.96 -5.56
CA LYS A 76 15.59 3.44 -5.56
C LYS A 76 14.83 4.00 -6.75
N GLU A 77 15.09 3.49 -7.96
CA GLU A 77 14.38 3.90 -9.18
C GLU A 77 12.87 3.62 -9.07
N LYS A 78 12.48 2.48 -8.48
CA LYS A 78 11.08 2.14 -8.23
C LYS A 78 10.42 3.12 -7.27
N PHE A 79 11.07 3.48 -6.16
CA PHE A 79 10.55 4.47 -5.22
C PHE A 79 10.41 5.85 -5.85
N THR A 80 11.41 6.31 -6.61
CA THR A 80 11.33 7.59 -7.34
C THR A 80 10.12 7.60 -8.27
N ARG A 81 9.91 6.54 -9.06
CA ARG A 81 8.74 6.41 -9.95
C ARG A 81 7.42 6.48 -9.17
N LEU A 82 7.32 5.78 -8.04
CA LEU A 82 6.10 5.78 -7.21
C LEU A 82 5.82 7.14 -6.59
N MET A 83 6.86 7.88 -6.20
CA MET A 83 6.73 9.26 -5.71
C MET A 83 6.24 10.19 -6.82
N GLU A 84 6.80 10.10 -8.03
CA GLU A 84 6.37 10.89 -9.20
C GLU A 84 4.91 10.59 -9.58
N GLN A 85 4.51 9.32 -9.49
CA GLN A 85 3.14 8.88 -9.75
C GLN A 85 2.17 9.18 -8.60
N LYS A 86 2.64 9.72 -7.46
CA LYS A 86 1.84 9.95 -6.25
C LYS A 86 1.09 8.71 -5.79
N TRP A 87 1.80 7.58 -5.71
CA TRP A 87 1.21 6.33 -5.24
C TRP A 87 0.64 6.48 -3.81
N ILE A 88 1.23 7.32 -2.97
CA ILE A 88 0.61 7.77 -1.72
C ILE A 88 -0.09 9.10 -2.01
N ASP A 89 -1.42 9.12 -1.92
CA ASP A 89 -2.26 10.29 -2.16
C ASP A 89 -3.14 10.64 -0.94
N HIS A 90 -3.96 11.68 -1.07
CA HIS A 90 -4.90 12.11 -0.02
C HIS A 90 -6.01 11.09 0.33
N ARG A 91 -6.24 10.08 -0.51
CA ARG A 91 -7.18 8.98 -0.26
C ARG A 91 -6.53 7.83 0.49
N THR A 92 -5.19 7.76 0.47
CA THR A 92 -4.44 6.77 1.24
C THR A 92 -4.68 6.99 2.74
N ARG A 93 -5.08 5.92 3.44
CA ARG A 93 -5.38 5.95 4.88
C ARG A 93 -4.34 5.27 5.75
N ALA A 94 -3.71 4.22 5.24
CA ALA A 94 -2.56 3.61 5.88
C ALA A 94 -1.59 3.05 4.86
N VAL A 95 -0.31 3.09 5.21
CA VAL A 95 0.75 2.38 4.51
C VAL A 95 1.41 1.44 5.50
N ILE A 96 1.38 0.15 5.19
CA ILE A 96 1.97 -0.91 5.99
C ILE A 96 3.19 -1.46 5.25
N ILE A 97 4.33 -1.50 5.94
CA ILE A 97 5.58 -2.05 5.43
C ILE A 97 5.97 -3.22 6.32
N ASP A 98 5.90 -4.42 5.75
CA ASP A 98 6.29 -5.67 6.40
C ASP A 98 7.56 -6.22 5.76
N PHE A 99 8.56 -6.48 6.59
CA PHE A 99 9.77 -7.19 6.15
C PHE A 99 10.30 -8.10 7.26
N ALA A 100 10.98 -9.16 6.83
CA ALA A 100 11.68 -10.07 7.72
C ALA A 100 13.19 -9.94 7.50
N SER A 101 13.93 -9.92 8.59
CA SER A 101 15.39 -9.96 8.62
C SER A 101 15.83 -11.29 9.24
N TYR A 102 16.92 -11.86 8.73
CA TYR A 102 17.48 -13.09 9.25
C TYR A 102 18.91 -12.84 9.70
N ASN A 103 19.18 -13.14 10.97
CA ASN A 103 20.51 -13.08 11.54
C ASN A 103 21.08 -14.50 11.64
N ALA A 104 21.98 -14.83 10.72
CA ALA A 104 22.60 -16.15 10.64
C ALA A 104 23.50 -16.49 11.83
N GLN A 105 24.08 -15.48 12.50
CA GLN A 105 25.02 -15.71 13.61
C GLN A 105 24.33 -16.31 14.83
N VAL A 106 23.08 -15.93 15.07
CA VAL A 106 22.26 -16.42 16.19
C VAL A 106 21.06 -17.24 15.74
N ASN A 107 20.97 -17.55 14.43
CA ASN A 107 19.84 -18.27 13.81
C ASN A 107 18.47 -17.68 14.20
N LEU A 108 18.34 -16.35 14.12
CA LEU A 108 17.13 -15.62 14.56
C LEU A 108 16.46 -14.91 13.37
N PHE A 109 15.15 -15.08 13.26
CA PHE A 109 14.32 -14.28 12.36
C PHE A 109 13.67 -13.12 13.14
N GLY A 110 13.88 -11.91 12.66
CA GLY A 110 13.19 -10.71 13.15
C GLY A 110 12.18 -10.24 12.12
N VAL A 111 10.91 -10.23 12.47
CA VAL A 111 9.84 -9.66 11.64
C VAL A 111 9.56 -8.25 12.17
N SER A 112 9.57 -7.26 11.28
CA SER A 112 9.27 -5.88 11.63
C SER A 112 8.13 -5.37 10.76
N ARG A 113 7.19 -4.68 11.39
CA ARG A 113 6.06 -4.04 10.73
C ARG A 113 6.04 -2.56 11.07
N LEU A 114 6.13 -1.74 10.03
CA LEU A 114 5.97 -0.29 10.13
C LEU A 114 4.57 0.06 9.60
N LEU A 115 3.82 0.87 10.33
CA LEU A 115 2.52 1.35 9.94
C LEU A 115 2.53 2.88 9.97
N ALA A 116 2.15 3.51 8.87
CA ALA A 116 1.95 4.95 8.79
C ALA A 116 0.47 5.23 8.50
N GLU A 117 -0.23 5.81 9.46
CA GLU A 117 -1.65 6.15 9.35
C GLU A 117 -1.80 7.62 8.92
N PHE A 118 -2.66 7.88 7.95
CA PHE A 118 -2.92 9.20 7.37
C PHE A 118 -4.28 9.70 7.84
N THR A 119 -4.26 10.78 8.61
CA THR A 119 -5.49 11.42 9.11
C THR A 119 -6.18 12.21 7.99
N PRO A 120 -7.52 12.34 8.01
CA PRO A 120 -8.25 13.20 7.07
C PRO A 120 -7.78 14.67 7.08
N GLY A 121 -7.21 15.14 8.20
CA GLY A 121 -6.64 16.47 8.35
C GLY A 121 -5.24 16.66 7.73
N GLY A 122 -4.66 15.62 7.12
CA GLY A 122 -3.36 15.68 6.45
C GLY A 122 -2.14 15.40 7.34
N GLY A 123 -2.35 14.99 8.60
CA GLY A 123 -1.28 14.52 9.49
C GLY A 123 -0.98 13.03 9.31
N ILE A 124 0.23 12.61 9.72
CA ILE A 124 0.71 11.22 9.66
C ILE A 124 1.02 10.74 11.08
N ILE A 125 0.52 9.57 11.47
CA ILE A 125 0.82 8.91 12.74
C ILE A 125 1.59 7.61 12.45
N PRO A 126 2.91 7.59 12.71
CA PRO A 126 3.71 6.39 12.54
C PRO A 126 3.64 5.49 13.79
N SER A 127 3.56 4.18 13.57
CA SER A 127 3.69 3.13 14.59
C SER A 127 4.58 2.00 14.07
N TYR A 128 5.20 1.25 14.99
CA TYR A 128 6.10 0.16 14.65
C TYR A 128 5.97 -0.97 15.66
N ARG A 129 6.22 -2.20 15.21
CA ARG A 129 6.21 -3.42 16.02
C ARG A 129 7.14 -4.48 15.45
#